data_AF-A0A9R0B4H2-F1
#
_entry.id   AF-A0A9R0B4H2-F1
#
_cell.length_a   1.000
_cell.length_b   1.000
_cell.length_c   1.000
_cell.angle_alpha   90.00
_cell.angle_beta   90.00
_cell.angle_gamma   90.00
#
_symmetry.space_group_name_H-M   'P 1'
#
loop_
_entity.id
_entity.type
_entity.pdbx_description
1 polymer ?
#
loop_
_entity_poly.entity_id
_entity_poly.type
_entity_poly.pdbx_seq_one_letter_code
_entity_poly.pdbx_strand_id
1 'polypeptide(L)'
;MPDLEKTESQESLLSRRNTTHTQHSNMADQKMRGELINGLNEHLSGIKDLIWKSLEARKFAYCPYSKFRVGAALLTHDGTVFTGCNVENACFCLGICAEKTAISKAVSEGYTDFKAIAIASDMCEHFVSPCGGCRQFMREFGANWDVYLSKPDGSYVEMTVEELLPASFGPEDLKMKKVNIRNEF
;
A
#
# COMPACT_ATOMS: atom_id res chain seq x y z
N MET A 1 27.46 9.80 74.82
CA MET A 1 27.81 10.69 73.69
C MET A 1 28.41 9.81 72.59
N PRO A 2 27.92 9.91 71.34
CA PRO A 2 26.88 8.99 70.89
C PRO A 2 27.21 8.22 69.60
N ASP A 3 26.24 7.38 69.25
CA ASP A 3 26.13 6.41 68.16
C ASP A 3 26.44 6.93 66.74
N LEU A 4 27.07 6.04 65.96
CA LEU A 4 27.17 6.14 64.51
C LEU A 4 26.10 5.25 63.86
N GLU A 5 24.84 5.67 63.93
CA GLU A 5 23.80 5.22 63.01
C GLU A 5 24.13 5.76 61.61
N LYS A 6 24.63 4.89 60.72
CA LYS A 6 24.62 5.15 59.29
C LYS A 6 23.27 4.71 58.74
N THR A 7 22.47 5.73 58.46
CA THR A 7 21.32 5.76 57.55
C THR A 7 21.43 4.77 56.39
N GLU A 8 20.56 3.76 56.38
CA GLU A 8 20.18 3.07 55.15
C GLU A 8 19.54 4.10 54.21
N SER A 9 20.14 4.28 53.04
CA SER A 9 19.60 5.16 52.01
C SER A 9 18.24 4.65 51.52
N GLN A 10 17.25 5.53 51.52
CA GLN A 10 15.88 5.29 51.06
C GLN A 10 15.78 4.88 49.57
N GLU A 11 16.90 4.86 48.83
CA GLU A 11 16.95 4.47 47.42
C GLU A 11 16.88 2.95 47.19
N SER A 12 17.33 2.12 48.15
CA SER A 12 17.35 0.65 47.95
C SER A 12 15.97 -0.02 48.09
N LEU A 13 15.05 0.62 48.83
CA LEU A 13 13.67 0.15 49.03
C LEU A 13 12.73 0.56 47.89
N LEU A 14 12.99 1.68 47.19
CA LEU A 14 12.23 2.08 46.00
C LEU A 14 12.54 1.19 44.77
N SER A 15 13.78 0.72 44.63
CA SER A 15 14.21 -0.15 43.53
C SER A 15 13.56 -1.55 43.58
N ARG A 16 13.31 -2.08 44.78
CA ARG A 16 12.67 -3.40 44.98
C ARG A 16 11.14 -3.38 44.88
N ARG A 17 10.50 -2.21 44.96
CA ARG A 17 9.03 -2.07 44.76
C ARG A 17 8.63 -1.89 43.30
N ASN A 18 9.53 -1.37 42.45
CA ASN A 18 9.21 -1.09 41.04
C ASN A 18 9.47 -2.26 40.08
N THR A 19 10.15 -3.32 40.53
CA THR A 19 10.53 -4.47 39.69
C THR A 19 9.46 -5.58 39.66
N THR A 20 8.55 -5.65 40.64
CA THR A 20 7.45 -6.63 40.63
C THR A 20 6.21 -6.14 39.88
N HIS A 21 6.06 -4.83 39.67
CA HIS A 21 4.90 -4.28 38.94
C HIS A 21 5.08 -4.15 37.43
N THR A 22 6.32 -4.20 36.92
CA THR A 22 6.64 -3.98 35.50
C THR A 22 6.74 -5.26 34.66
N GLN A 23 6.77 -6.45 35.28
CA GLN A 23 6.82 -7.72 34.53
C GLN A 23 5.43 -8.32 34.23
N HIS A 24 4.37 -7.93 34.95
CA HIS A 24 3.01 -8.44 34.71
C HIS A 24 2.17 -7.57 33.75
N SER A 25 2.52 -6.30 33.55
CA SER A 25 1.83 -5.43 32.57
C SER A 25 2.19 -5.77 31.11
N ASN A 26 3.41 -6.26 30.87
CA ASN A 26 3.92 -6.43 29.51
C ASN A 26 3.28 -7.61 28.75
N MET A 27 2.97 -8.72 29.43
CA MET A 27 2.30 -9.87 28.81
C MET A 27 0.83 -9.60 28.50
N ALA A 28 0.11 -8.86 29.36
CA ALA A 28 -1.28 -8.50 29.13
C ALA A 28 -1.43 -7.49 27.99
N ASP A 29 -0.54 -6.50 27.90
CA ASP A 29 -0.52 -5.52 26.80
C ASP A 29 -0.11 -6.15 25.46
N GLN A 30 0.84 -7.10 25.48
CA GLN A 30 1.28 -7.81 24.28
C GLN A 30 0.24 -8.84 23.82
N LYS A 31 -0.50 -9.47 24.75
CA LYS A 31 -1.63 -10.35 24.47
C LYS A 31 -2.85 -9.56 23.98
N MET A 32 -3.18 -8.42 24.60
CA MET A 32 -4.21 -7.50 24.12
C MET A 32 -3.88 -6.92 22.75
N ARG A 33 -2.62 -6.56 22.47
CA ARG A 33 -2.16 -6.20 21.11
C ARG A 33 -2.28 -7.38 20.15
N GLY A 34 -1.89 -8.59 20.56
CA GLY A 34 -2.03 -9.81 19.75
C GLY A 34 -3.49 -10.16 19.46
N GLU A 35 -4.38 -9.98 20.42
CA GLU A 35 -5.83 -10.21 20.31
C GLU A 35 -6.54 -9.09 19.53
N LEU A 36 -6.10 -7.82 19.65
CA LEU A 36 -6.55 -6.74 18.76
C LEU A 36 -6.07 -6.96 17.33
N ILE A 37 -4.83 -7.38 17.12
CA ILE A 37 -4.27 -7.65 15.80
C ILE A 37 -4.97 -8.88 15.18
N ASN A 38 -5.21 -9.93 15.95
CA ASN A 38 -5.96 -11.11 15.49
C ASN A 38 -7.45 -10.78 15.25
N GLY A 39 -8.07 -9.94 16.10
CA GLY A 39 -9.45 -9.48 15.94
C GLY A 39 -9.64 -8.48 14.78
N LEU A 40 -8.62 -7.69 14.42
CA LEU A 40 -8.60 -6.92 13.17
C LEU A 40 -8.40 -7.82 11.95
N ASN A 41 -7.60 -8.88 12.07
CA ASN A 41 -7.31 -9.82 10.98
C ASN A 41 -8.47 -10.78 10.67
N GLU A 42 -9.36 -11.06 11.62
CA GLU A 42 -10.52 -11.93 11.39
C GLU A 42 -11.72 -11.23 10.72
N HIS A 43 -11.67 -9.91 10.48
CA HIS A 43 -12.85 -9.17 9.97
C HIS A 43 -12.62 -8.10 8.90
N LEU A 44 -11.42 -8.02 8.31
CA LEU A 44 -11.20 -7.29 7.07
C LEU A 44 -11.53 -8.22 5.90
N SER A 45 -12.81 -8.39 5.57
CA SER A 45 -13.21 -9.04 4.32
C SER A 45 -13.63 -7.99 3.29
N GLY A 46 -13.11 -8.09 2.08
CA GLY A 46 -13.42 -7.17 0.97
C GLY A 46 -12.44 -6.00 0.80
N ILE A 47 -12.96 -4.84 0.36
CA ILE A 47 -12.19 -3.66 -0.08
C ILE A 47 -11.18 -3.18 0.98
N LYS A 48 -11.54 -3.24 2.27
CA LYS A 48 -10.66 -2.79 3.35
C LYS A 48 -9.38 -3.61 3.48
N ASP A 49 -9.43 -4.92 3.23
CA ASP A 49 -8.23 -5.77 3.20
C ASP A 49 -7.34 -5.41 2.01
N LEU A 50 -7.92 -5.15 0.85
CA LEU A 50 -7.19 -4.71 -0.33
C LEU A 50 -6.46 -3.38 -0.09
N ILE A 51 -7.14 -2.41 0.54
CA ILE A 51 -6.53 -1.13 0.96
C ILE A 51 -5.44 -1.34 2.00
N TRP A 52 -5.67 -2.22 2.98
CA TRP A 52 -4.64 -2.51 3.97
C TRP A 52 -3.39 -3.15 3.33
N LYS A 53 -3.57 -4.07 2.38
CA LYS A 53 -2.45 -4.65 1.62
C LYS A 53 -1.69 -3.61 0.80
N SER A 54 -2.36 -2.60 0.22
CA SER A 54 -1.66 -1.52 -0.48
C SER A 54 -0.88 -0.63 0.49
N LEU A 55 -1.44 -0.35 1.67
CA LEU A 55 -0.77 0.38 2.76
C LEU A 55 0.45 -0.37 3.31
N GLU A 56 0.42 -1.70 3.36
CA GLU A 56 1.58 -2.51 3.74
C GLU A 56 2.63 -2.58 2.62
N ALA A 57 2.19 -2.70 1.36
CA ALA A 57 3.08 -2.79 0.20
C ALA A 57 4.01 -1.57 0.07
N ARG A 58 3.54 -0.37 0.44
CA ARG A 58 4.36 0.87 0.37
C ARG A 58 5.62 0.81 1.25
N LYS A 59 5.65 -0.05 2.28
CA LYS A 59 6.83 -0.22 3.16
C LYS A 59 8.05 -0.76 2.41
N PHE A 60 7.83 -1.42 1.28
CA PHE A 60 8.87 -2.00 0.43
C PHE A 60 9.35 -1.06 -0.68
N ALA A 61 8.77 0.14 -0.80
CA ALA A 61 9.12 1.10 -1.83
C ALA A 61 10.62 1.45 -1.80
N TYR A 62 11.26 1.34 -2.96
CA TYR A 62 12.60 1.87 -3.16
C TYR A 62 12.49 3.26 -3.78
N CYS A 63 12.42 4.28 -2.91
CA CYS A 63 12.26 5.67 -3.36
C CYS A 63 13.27 6.62 -2.70
N PRO A 64 14.59 6.42 -2.90
CA PRO A 64 15.59 7.24 -2.24
C PRO A 64 15.64 8.68 -2.76
N TYR A 65 15.06 8.98 -3.93
CA TYR A 65 15.12 10.31 -4.54
C TYR A 65 13.92 11.15 -4.12
N SER A 66 12.69 10.70 -4.36
CA SER A 66 11.50 11.46 -3.97
C SER A 66 11.16 11.37 -2.49
N LYS A 67 11.58 10.29 -1.81
CA LYS A 67 11.10 9.90 -0.47
C LYS A 67 9.57 9.75 -0.40
N PHE A 68 8.91 9.56 -1.54
CA PHE A 68 7.48 9.41 -1.65
C PHE A 68 7.12 7.94 -1.91
N ARG A 69 6.63 7.26 -0.86
CA ARG A 69 6.30 5.84 -0.93
C ARG A 69 4.89 5.64 -1.45
N VAL A 70 4.74 4.73 -2.41
CA VAL A 70 3.46 4.31 -2.96
C VAL A 70 3.41 2.79 -2.93
N GLY A 71 2.28 2.26 -2.50
CA GLY A 71 1.95 0.84 -2.54
C GLY A 71 0.67 0.59 -3.30
N ALA A 72 0.58 -0.57 -3.95
CA ALA A 72 -0.60 -1.01 -4.67
C ALA A 72 -0.91 -2.48 -4.33
N ALA A 73 -2.19 -2.83 -4.33
CA ALA A 73 -2.66 -4.19 -4.20
C ALA A 73 -3.76 -4.45 -5.24
N LEU A 74 -3.51 -5.41 -6.14
CA LEU A 74 -4.35 -5.79 -7.26
C LEU A 74 -5.10 -7.08 -6.92
N LEU A 75 -6.43 -7.05 -7.03
CA LEU A 75 -7.33 -8.18 -6.84
C LEU A 75 -7.76 -8.73 -8.20
N THR A 76 -7.55 -10.02 -8.38
CA THR A 76 -8.04 -10.77 -9.55
C THR A 76 -9.43 -11.35 -9.29
N HIS A 77 -10.11 -11.81 -10.34
CA HIS A 77 -11.45 -12.37 -10.22
C HIS A 77 -11.51 -13.68 -9.41
N ASP A 78 -10.42 -14.46 -9.35
CA ASP A 78 -10.36 -15.69 -8.56
C ASP A 78 -10.04 -15.45 -7.07
N GLY A 79 -9.82 -14.19 -6.68
CA GLY A 79 -9.51 -13.78 -5.31
C GLY A 79 -8.03 -13.66 -5.01
N THR A 80 -7.13 -14.00 -5.95
CA THR A 80 -5.68 -13.83 -5.77
C THR A 80 -5.31 -12.35 -5.71
N VAL A 81 -4.44 -11.97 -4.77
CA VAL A 81 -3.97 -10.59 -4.58
C VAL A 81 -2.48 -10.47 -4.87
N PHE A 82 -2.13 -9.50 -5.72
CA PHE A 82 -0.76 -9.13 -6.04
C PHE A 82 -0.43 -7.75 -5.50
N THR A 83 0.64 -7.63 -4.73
CA THR A 83 1.12 -6.35 -4.21
C THR A 83 2.29 -5.80 -5.02
N GLY A 84 2.43 -4.48 -5.02
CA GLY A 84 3.51 -3.76 -5.68
C GLY A 84 3.85 -2.46 -4.94
N CYS A 85 5.04 -1.93 -5.19
CA CYS A 85 5.49 -0.64 -4.69
C CYS A 85 6.26 0.11 -5.77
N ASN A 86 6.43 1.42 -5.60
CA ASN A 86 7.27 2.18 -6.52
C ASN A 86 8.76 1.87 -6.33
N VAL A 87 9.48 1.76 -7.44
CA VAL A 87 10.93 1.53 -7.50
C VAL A 87 11.53 2.61 -8.38
N GLU A 88 12.30 3.49 -7.77
CA GLU A 88 12.96 4.58 -8.46
C GLU A 88 14.33 4.17 -9.01
N ASN A 89 14.85 5.00 -9.91
CA ASN A 89 16.15 4.81 -10.52
C ASN A 89 16.86 6.18 -10.65
N ALA A 90 18.19 6.20 -10.67
CA ALA A 90 18.97 7.41 -10.88
C ALA A 90 18.63 8.08 -12.23
N CYS A 91 18.36 7.27 -13.25
CA CYS A 91 17.73 7.73 -14.48
C CYS A 91 16.21 7.71 -14.29
N PHE A 92 15.61 8.87 -13.99
CA PHE A 92 14.23 8.96 -13.49
C PHE A 92 13.18 8.33 -14.42
N CYS A 93 13.40 8.33 -15.73
CA CYS A 93 12.47 7.70 -16.68
C CYS A 93 12.44 6.16 -16.62
N LEU A 94 13.41 5.53 -15.96
CA LEU A 94 13.46 4.08 -15.73
C LEU A 94 12.71 3.65 -14.46
N GLY A 95 12.24 4.60 -13.65
CA GLY A 95 11.44 4.29 -12.47
C GLY A 95 10.09 3.65 -12.84
N ILE A 96 9.57 2.82 -11.94
CA ILE A 96 8.28 2.16 -12.09
C ILE A 96 7.36 2.47 -10.90
N CYS A 97 6.09 2.74 -11.19
CA CYS A 97 5.07 3.05 -10.19
C CYS A 97 4.52 1.76 -9.55
N ALA A 98 3.92 1.88 -8.37
CA ALA A 98 3.42 0.74 -7.60
C ALA A 98 2.36 -0.08 -8.36
N GLU A 99 1.47 0.60 -9.08
CA GLU A 99 0.39 0.00 -9.86
C GLU A 99 0.96 -0.89 -10.97
N LYS A 100 1.94 -0.37 -11.73
CA LYS A 100 2.62 -1.12 -12.79
C LYS A 100 3.40 -2.30 -12.22
N THR A 101 4.03 -2.15 -11.05
CA THR A 101 4.70 -3.25 -10.37
C THR A 101 3.72 -4.38 -10.02
N ALA A 102 2.58 -4.05 -9.41
CA ALA A 102 1.56 -5.04 -9.02
C ALA A 102 0.97 -5.75 -10.24
N ILE A 103 0.62 -5.00 -11.29
CA ILE A 103 0.06 -5.57 -12.52
C ILE A 103 1.09 -6.42 -13.25
N SER A 104 2.33 -5.93 -13.41
CA SER A 104 3.39 -6.71 -14.08
C SER A 104 3.67 -8.02 -13.37
N LYS A 105 3.61 -8.02 -12.02
CA LYS A 105 3.73 -9.25 -11.23
C LYS A 105 2.60 -10.23 -11.55
N ALA A 106 1.35 -9.78 -11.46
CA ALA A 106 0.18 -10.62 -11.75
C ALA A 106 0.25 -11.23 -13.17
N VAL A 107 0.55 -10.40 -14.17
CA VAL A 107 0.67 -10.83 -15.58
C VAL A 107 1.79 -11.85 -15.74
N SER A 108 2.93 -11.64 -15.10
CA SER A 108 4.05 -12.60 -15.15
C SER A 108 3.72 -13.95 -14.52
N GLU A 109 2.72 -14.00 -13.64
CA GLU A 109 2.22 -15.20 -12.97
C GLU A 109 0.96 -15.78 -13.67
N GLY A 110 0.59 -15.25 -14.85
CA GLY A 110 -0.49 -15.78 -15.69
C GLY A 110 -1.87 -15.12 -15.50
N TYR A 111 -1.95 -14.03 -14.73
CA TYR A 111 -3.21 -13.34 -14.43
C TYR A 111 -3.37 -12.07 -15.26
N THR A 112 -4.43 -12.01 -16.07
CA THR A 112 -4.77 -10.84 -16.90
C THR A 112 -6.22 -10.36 -16.73
N ASP A 113 -6.97 -10.97 -15.81
CA ASP A 113 -8.37 -10.63 -15.54
C ASP A 113 -8.49 -10.05 -14.12
N PHE A 114 -8.78 -8.75 -14.05
CA PHE A 114 -8.65 -7.95 -12.84
C PHE A 114 -9.99 -7.40 -12.38
N LYS A 115 -10.23 -7.51 -11.08
CA LYS A 115 -11.46 -7.05 -10.44
C LYS A 115 -11.31 -5.65 -9.85
N ALA A 116 -10.19 -5.40 -9.16
CA ALA A 116 -9.95 -4.11 -8.53
C ALA A 116 -8.47 -3.88 -8.21
N ILE A 117 -8.07 -2.63 -8.01
CA ILE A 117 -6.76 -2.27 -7.44
C ILE A 117 -6.90 -1.17 -6.38
N ALA A 118 -6.25 -1.34 -5.24
CA ALA A 118 -6.12 -0.29 -4.24
C ALA A 118 -4.73 0.35 -4.28
N ILE A 119 -4.67 1.67 -4.12
CA ILE A 119 -3.44 2.47 -4.17
C ILE A 119 -3.34 3.30 -2.91
N ALA A 120 -2.18 3.27 -2.26
CA ALA A 120 -1.91 4.01 -1.03
C ALA A 120 -0.56 4.75 -1.11
N SER A 121 -0.48 5.89 -0.44
CA SER A 121 0.78 6.64 -0.26
C SER A 121 0.89 7.15 1.18
N ASP A 122 1.92 7.95 1.47
CA ASP A 122 2.05 8.64 2.76
C ASP A 122 1.24 9.95 2.85
N MET A 123 0.50 10.32 1.80
CA MET A 123 -0.27 11.56 1.74
C MET A 123 -1.56 11.50 2.58
N CYS A 124 -1.70 12.36 3.57
CA CYS A 124 -2.88 12.39 4.46
C CYS A 124 -4.01 13.31 3.95
N GLU A 125 -3.66 14.43 3.30
CA GLU A 125 -4.63 15.48 2.96
C GLU A 125 -5.45 15.15 1.71
N HIS A 126 -4.85 14.49 0.72
CA HIS A 126 -5.50 14.09 -0.53
C HIS A 126 -5.38 12.59 -0.79
N PHE A 127 -6.27 12.06 -1.62
CA PHE A 127 -6.19 10.69 -2.11
C PHE A 127 -5.10 10.59 -3.17
N VAL A 128 -4.26 9.55 -3.09
CA VAL A 128 -3.25 9.30 -4.13
C VAL A 128 -3.94 8.88 -5.42
N SER A 129 -3.72 9.62 -6.50
CA SER A 129 -4.28 9.31 -7.83
C SER A 129 -3.22 8.64 -8.71
N PRO A 130 -3.56 7.58 -9.48
CA PRO A 130 -2.63 6.97 -10.41
C PRO A 130 -2.21 7.97 -11.49
N CYS A 131 -0.93 7.96 -11.86
CA CYS A 131 -0.44 8.80 -12.95
C CYS A 131 -1.01 8.34 -14.30
N GLY A 132 -1.00 9.22 -15.31
CA GLY A 132 -1.55 8.89 -16.64
C GLY A 132 -0.95 7.61 -17.26
N GLY A 133 0.34 7.36 -17.03
CA GLY A 133 0.99 6.13 -17.49
C GLY A 133 0.48 4.86 -16.79
N CYS A 134 0.08 4.94 -15.51
CA CYS A 134 -0.54 3.82 -14.81
C CYS A 134 -1.99 3.62 -15.26
N ARG A 135 -2.73 4.70 -15.50
CA ARG A 135 -4.10 4.64 -16.04
C ARG A 135 -4.12 3.92 -17.40
N GLN A 136 -3.22 4.30 -18.30
CA GLN A 136 -3.10 3.63 -19.60
C GLN A 136 -2.66 2.17 -19.46
N PHE A 137 -1.79 1.85 -18.51
CA PHE A 137 -1.35 0.48 -18.25
C PHE A 137 -2.48 -0.40 -17.71
N MET A 138 -3.33 0.15 -16.82
CA MET A 138 -4.54 -0.51 -16.34
C MET A 138 -5.54 -0.75 -17.46
N ARG A 139 -5.75 0.25 -18.32
CA ARG A 139 -6.71 0.21 -19.43
C ARG A 139 -6.45 -0.91 -20.44
N GLU A 140 -5.20 -1.32 -20.61
CA GLU A 140 -4.84 -2.46 -21.47
C GLU A 140 -5.58 -3.75 -21.06
N PHE A 141 -5.89 -3.91 -19.77
CA PHE A 141 -6.55 -5.08 -19.20
C PHE A 141 -8.06 -4.86 -18.98
N GLY A 142 -8.64 -3.87 -19.65
CA GLY A 142 -10.04 -3.49 -19.52
C GLY A 142 -10.23 -2.15 -18.84
N ALA A 143 -11.41 -1.55 -19.05
CA ALA A 143 -11.76 -0.23 -18.52
C ALA A 143 -12.79 -0.27 -17.38
N ASN A 144 -13.53 -1.38 -17.24
CA ASN A 144 -14.64 -1.51 -16.31
C ASN A 144 -14.26 -2.36 -15.08
N TRP A 145 -13.32 -1.86 -14.29
CA TRP A 145 -12.90 -2.45 -13.02
C TRP A 145 -12.44 -1.36 -12.06
N ASP A 146 -12.45 -1.69 -10.76
CA ASP A 146 -12.44 -0.68 -9.69
C ASP A 146 -11.02 -0.24 -9.31
N VAL A 147 -10.87 1.04 -8.99
CA VAL A 147 -9.64 1.66 -8.51
C VAL A 147 -9.94 2.40 -7.22
N TYR A 148 -9.36 1.92 -6.11
CA TYR A 148 -9.50 2.51 -4.79
C TYR A 148 -8.33 3.44 -4.48
N LEU A 149 -8.60 4.74 -4.48
CA LEU A 149 -7.65 5.78 -4.13
C LEU A 149 -7.72 6.00 -2.61
N SER A 150 -6.71 5.53 -1.87
CA SER A 150 -6.79 5.49 -0.41
C SER A 150 -5.86 6.49 0.29
N LYS A 151 -6.20 6.80 1.53
CA LYS A 151 -5.38 7.56 2.50
C LYS A 151 -4.81 6.64 3.58
N PRO A 152 -3.79 7.09 4.32
CA PRO A 152 -3.21 6.35 5.45
C PRO A 152 -4.19 5.95 6.55
N ASP A 153 -5.29 6.69 6.72
CA ASP A 153 -6.35 6.40 7.71
C ASP A 153 -7.35 5.32 7.24
N GLY A 154 -7.17 4.80 6.01
CA GLY A 154 -8.04 3.80 5.40
C GLY A 154 -9.28 4.36 4.71
N SER A 155 -9.50 5.68 4.73
CA SER A 155 -10.53 6.31 3.90
C SER A 155 -10.14 6.22 2.42
N TYR A 156 -11.13 6.15 1.53
CA TYR A 156 -10.89 6.00 0.10
C TYR A 156 -11.98 6.64 -0.77
N VAL A 157 -11.62 6.85 -2.03
CA VAL A 157 -12.54 7.11 -3.14
C VAL A 157 -12.46 5.93 -4.10
N GLU A 158 -13.61 5.45 -4.53
CA GLU A 158 -13.76 4.44 -5.57
C GLU A 158 -14.00 5.13 -6.91
N MET A 159 -13.31 4.66 -7.95
CA MET A 159 -13.49 5.08 -9.33
C MET A 159 -13.31 3.84 -10.22
N THR A 160 -13.75 3.91 -11.47
CA THR A 160 -13.37 2.93 -12.50
C THR A 160 -12.15 3.40 -13.28
N VAL A 161 -11.50 2.47 -14.00
CA VAL A 161 -10.44 2.84 -14.96
C VAL A 161 -10.96 3.77 -16.05
N GLU A 162 -12.21 3.58 -16.51
CA GLU A 162 -12.87 4.46 -17.49
C GLU A 162 -13.04 5.90 -16.99
N GLU A 163 -13.51 6.07 -15.75
CA GLU A 163 -13.66 7.41 -15.15
C GLU A 163 -12.31 8.12 -14.96
N LEU A 164 -11.25 7.35 -14.68
CA LEU A 164 -9.90 7.88 -14.56
C LEU A 164 -9.28 8.22 -15.92
N LEU A 165 -9.68 7.56 -17.00
CA LEU A 165 -9.12 7.75 -18.34
C LEU A 165 -10.23 7.80 -19.41
N PRO A 166 -11.04 8.87 -19.43
CA PRO A 166 -12.13 9.01 -20.39
C PRO A 166 -11.57 9.14 -21.81
N ALA A 167 -12.31 8.60 -22.79
CA ALA A 167 -11.94 8.60 -24.21
C ALA A 167 -10.51 8.07 -24.47
N SER A 168 -10.15 6.99 -23.77
CA SER A 168 -8.79 6.42 -23.80
C SER A 168 -8.45 5.74 -25.13
N PHE A 169 -7.20 5.92 -25.55
CA PHE A 169 -6.59 5.08 -26.59
C PHE A 169 -6.46 3.62 -26.12
N GLY A 170 -6.65 2.66 -27.01
CA GLY A 170 -6.43 1.24 -26.73
C GLY A 170 -6.37 0.32 -27.95
N PRO A 171 -6.46 -1.00 -27.74
CA PRO A 171 -6.32 -2.00 -28.80
C PRO A 171 -7.30 -1.83 -29.97
N GLU A 172 -8.47 -1.24 -29.74
CA GLU A 172 -9.46 -0.93 -30.76
C GLU A 172 -8.97 0.11 -31.78
N ASP A 173 -8.19 1.11 -31.36
CA ASP A 173 -7.67 2.18 -32.22
C ASP A 173 -6.68 1.64 -33.25
N LEU A 174 -5.92 0.60 -32.90
CA LEU A 174 -4.97 -0.04 -33.80
C LEU A 174 -5.65 -0.74 -34.99
N LYS A 175 -6.92 -1.10 -34.85
CA LYS A 175 -7.74 -1.75 -35.88
C LYS A 175 -8.48 -0.75 -36.77
N MET A 176 -8.44 0.53 -36.46
CA MET A 176 -9.14 1.56 -37.22
C MET A 176 -8.47 1.82 -38.58
N LYS A 177 -9.27 2.21 -39.57
CA LYS A 177 -8.77 2.61 -40.88
C LYS A 177 -7.89 3.85 -40.74
N LYS A 178 -6.65 3.75 -41.18
CA LYS A 178 -5.70 4.86 -41.22
C LYS A 178 -5.79 5.57 -42.57
N VAL A 179 -5.60 6.89 -42.58
CA VAL A 179 -5.42 7.63 -43.82
C VAL A 179 -4.16 7.10 -44.50
N ASN A 180 -4.29 6.68 -45.75
CA ASN A 180 -3.18 6.14 -46.52
C ASN A 180 -2.41 7.33 -47.12
N ILE A 181 -1.58 7.98 -46.30
CA ILE A 181 -0.67 9.01 -46.78
C ILE A 181 0.50 8.27 -47.42
N ARG A 182 0.58 8.30 -48.76
CA ARG A 182 1.80 7.91 -49.46
C ARG A 182 2.88 8.90 -49.02
N ASN A 183 3.76 8.48 -48.12
CA ASN A 183 4.93 9.27 -47.78
C ASN A 183 5.87 9.21 -49.00
N GLU A 184 5.89 10.29 -49.78
CA GLU A 184 6.87 10.52 -50.86
C GLU A 184 8.18 11.06 -50.25
N PHE A 185 8.86 10.24 -49.44
CA PHE A 185 10.24 10.48 -49.02
C PHE A 185 11.13 9.31 -49.46
#